data_AF-A0A6J1YY02-F1
#
_entry.id   AF-A0A6J1YY02-F1
#
_cell.length_a   1.000
_cell.length_b   1.000
_cell.length_c   1.000
_cell.angle_alpha   90.00
_cell.angle_beta   90.00
_cell.angle_gamma   90.00
#
_symmetry.space_group_name_H-M   'P 1'
#
loop_
_entity.id
_entity.type
_entity.pdbx_description
1 polymer ?
#
loop_
_entity_poly.entity_id
_entity_poly.type
_entity_poly.pdbx_seq_one_letter_code
_entity_poly.pdbx_strand_id
1 'polypeptide(L)'
;MIGAQDKDVLSYLVDLEVEEVGHPKYRCRVMFFFVENPYFRNPVIIKEYQLSFAGYRASRATPVQWFCGYEHGAPSRRPDPTSPHLFNWLCEHSCPGTNRIAEIIIEDLWPNPLQYYLREEGTRRQ
;
A
#
# COMPACT_ATOMS: atom_id res chain seq x y z
N MET A 1 -1.26 4.83 -11.09
CA MET A 1 0.07 4.84 -11.73
C MET A 1 1.09 5.16 -10.64
N ILE A 2 2.19 4.43 -10.54
CA ILE A 2 3.20 4.58 -9.48
C ILE A 2 4.09 5.80 -9.80
N GLY A 3 4.08 6.81 -8.94
CA GLY A 3 4.90 8.02 -9.06
C GLY A 3 6.33 7.85 -8.52
N ALA A 4 7.17 8.87 -8.67
CA ALA A 4 8.54 8.84 -8.14
C ALA A 4 8.57 8.70 -6.60
N GLN A 5 7.66 9.39 -5.90
CA GLN A 5 7.50 9.29 -4.45
C GLN A 5 7.05 7.89 -4.02
N ASP A 6 6.15 7.25 -4.76
CA ASP A 6 5.74 5.87 -4.49
C ASP A 6 6.94 4.92 -4.56
N LYS A 7 7.80 5.07 -5.59
CA LYS A 7 9.02 4.26 -5.73
C LYS A 7 10.00 4.48 -4.59
N ASP A 8 10.18 5.72 -4.15
CA ASP A 8 11.07 6.05 -3.02
C ASP A 8 10.55 5.40 -1.74
N VAL A 9 9.27 5.56 -1.40
CA VAL A 9 8.67 4.93 -0.21
C VAL A 9 8.74 3.40 -0.28
N LEU A 10 8.42 2.81 -1.44
CA LEU A 10 8.48 1.36 -1.64
C LEU A 10 9.91 0.80 -1.59
N SER A 11 10.95 1.63 -1.78
CA SER A 11 12.34 1.17 -1.62
C SER A 11 12.70 0.79 -0.17
N TYR A 12 11.92 1.28 0.80
CA TYR A 12 12.04 0.91 2.21
C TYR A 12 11.10 -0.25 2.61
N LEU A 13 10.29 -0.77 1.68
CA LEU A 13 9.43 -1.92 1.93
C LEU A 13 10.28 -3.20 1.94
N VAL A 14 10.27 -3.91 3.06
CA VAL A 14 10.99 -5.17 3.25
C VAL A 14 10.12 -6.35 2.89
N ASP A 15 8.85 -6.28 3.28
CA ASP A 15 7.92 -7.38 3.11
C ASP A 15 6.49 -6.88 2.90
N LEU A 16 5.72 -7.71 2.22
CA LEU A 16 4.30 -7.53 1.98
C LEU A 16 3.64 -8.83 2.36
N GLU A 17 2.70 -8.82 3.29
CA GLU A 17 1.91 -10.00 3.65
C GLU A 17 0.43 -9.75 3.43
N VAL A 18 -0.29 -10.78 3.00
CA VAL A 18 -1.74 -10.79 2.92
C VAL A 18 -2.30 -11.94 3.75
N GLU A 19 -3.04 -11.61 4.79
CA GLU A 19 -3.64 -12.56 5.73
C GLU A 19 -5.17 -12.57 5.57
N GLU A 20 -5.75 -13.74 5.32
CA GLU A 20 -7.20 -13.94 5.39
C GLU A 20 -7.62 -14.15 6.86
N VAL A 21 -8.42 -13.23 7.40
CA VAL A 21 -8.78 -13.24 8.83
C VAL A 21 -10.25 -13.60 9.01
N GLY A 22 -10.47 -14.73 9.68
CA GLY A 22 -11.77 -15.13 10.21
C GLY A 22 -12.62 -15.99 9.26
N HIS A 23 -13.31 -16.96 9.85
CA HIS A 23 -14.40 -17.69 9.22
C HIS A 23 -15.74 -17.03 9.57
N PRO A 24 -16.63 -16.79 8.59
CA PRO A 24 -16.45 -17.08 7.16
C PRO A 24 -15.66 -15.95 6.44
N LYS A 25 -15.00 -16.32 5.34
CA LYS A 25 -14.00 -15.60 4.53
C LYS A 25 -14.38 -14.18 4.06
N TYR A 26 -14.50 -13.23 4.98
CA TYR A 26 -14.93 -11.88 4.62
C TYR A 26 -13.98 -10.79 5.09
N ARG A 27 -12.82 -11.11 5.69
CA ARG A 27 -11.81 -10.11 6.02
C ARG A 27 -10.43 -10.51 5.52
N CYS A 28 -9.73 -9.52 5.01
CA CYS A 28 -8.37 -9.64 4.53
C CYS A 28 -7.55 -8.52 5.17
N ARG A 29 -6.31 -8.80 5.57
CA ARG A 29 -5.34 -7.81 6.03
C ARG A 29 -4.18 -7.78 5.07
N VAL A 30 -3.88 -6.60 4.57
CA VAL A 30 -2.66 -6.34 3.81
C VAL A 30 -1.69 -5.64 4.75
N MET A 31 -0.52 -6.22 4.97
CA MET A 31 0.50 -5.74 5.89
C MET A 31 1.74 -5.33 5.09
N PHE A 32 2.16 -4.08 5.26
CA PHE A 32 3.36 -3.53 4.63
C PHE A 32 4.43 -3.34 5.70
N PHE A 33 5.54 -4.06 5.58
CA PHE A 33 6.65 -4.02 6.54
C PHE A 33 7.75 -3.11 6.02
N PHE A 34 8.11 -2.10 6.79
CA PHE A 34 9.11 -1.11 6.41
C PHE A 34 10.34 -1.19 7.31
N VAL A 35 11.52 -1.01 6.72
CA VAL A 35 12.69 -0.56 7.49
C VAL A 35 12.52 0.91 7.87
N GLU A 36 13.44 1.41 8.71
CA GLU A 36 13.56 2.83 9.01
C GLU A 36 13.61 3.64 7.70
N ASN A 37 12.69 4.60 7.60
CA ASN A 37 12.53 5.45 6.43
C ASN A 37 12.28 6.90 6.89
N PRO A 38 12.52 7.91 6.04
CA PRO A 38 12.41 9.30 6.45
C PRO A 38 10.97 9.80 6.60
N TYR A 39 9.94 9.02 6.23
CA TYR A 39 8.54 9.46 6.14
C TYR A 39 7.79 9.28 7.45
N PHE A 40 7.77 8.06 7.97
CA PHE A 40 6.95 7.67 9.11
C PHE A 40 7.66 6.68 10.03
N ARG A 41 7.21 6.63 11.28
CA ARG A 41 7.75 5.77 12.33
C ARG A 41 7.17 4.35 12.33
N ASN A 42 6.08 4.13 11.60
CA ASN A 42 5.42 2.82 11.58
C ASN A 42 6.38 1.76 11.02
N PRO A 43 6.72 0.70 11.80
CA PRO A 43 7.43 -0.45 11.25
C PRO A 43 6.51 -1.29 10.35
N VAL A 44 5.19 -1.22 10.60
CA VAL A 44 4.17 -1.94 9.82
C VAL A 44 2.97 -1.02 9.59
N ILE A 45 2.49 -0.96 8.35
CA ILE A 45 1.20 -0.36 8.01
C ILE A 45 0.24 -1.49 7.62
N ILE A 46 -0.85 -1.63 8.37
CA ILE A 46 -1.88 -2.64 8.13
C ILE A 46 -3.11 -1.98 7.52
N LYS A 47 -3.65 -2.56 6.45
CA LYS A 47 -4.93 -2.21 5.82
C LYS A 47 -5.87 -3.41 5.88
N GLU A 48 -6.96 -3.30 6.64
CA GLU A 48 -7.99 -4.33 6.76
C GLU A 48 -9.14 -4.06 5.78
N TYR A 49 -9.46 -5.05 4.97
CA TYR A 49 -10.56 -5.04 4.01
C TYR A 49 -11.63 -6.05 4.38
N GLN A 50 -12.87 -5.72 4.05
CA GLN A 50 -13.99 -6.64 4.07
C GLN A 50 -14.44 -6.98 2.65
N LEU A 51 -14.56 -8.27 2.34
CA LEU A 51 -15.10 -8.71 1.06
C LEU A 51 -16.63 -8.66 1.10
N SER A 52 -17.23 -7.97 0.14
CA SER A 52 -18.68 -7.89 -0.06
C SER A 52 -19.05 -8.25 -1.49
N PHE A 53 -20.34 -8.42 -1.78
CA PHE A 53 -20.82 -8.63 -3.15
C PHE A 53 -20.48 -7.47 -4.11
N ALA A 54 -20.20 -6.28 -3.56
CA ALA A 54 -19.79 -5.09 -4.31
C ALA A 54 -18.26 -4.94 -4.42
N GLY A 55 -17.49 -5.96 -4.03
CA GLY A 55 -16.02 -5.94 -3.99
C GLY A 55 -15.44 -5.68 -2.60
N TYR A 56 -14.14 -5.37 -2.53
CA TYR A 56 -13.44 -5.07 -1.28
C TYR A 56 -13.81 -3.69 -0.73
N ARG A 57 -14.10 -3.64 0.56
CA ARG A 57 -14.38 -2.41 1.29
C ARG A 57 -13.35 -2.20 2.39
N ALA A 58 -12.69 -1.05 2.41
CA ALA A 58 -11.81 -0.68 3.52
C ALA A 58 -12.59 -0.69 4.85
N SER A 59 -12.02 -1.31 5.88
CA SER A 59 -12.64 -1.42 7.21
C SER A 59 -11.81 -0.71 8.27
N ARG A 60 -10.53 -1.06 8.42
CA ARG A 60 -9.59 -0.43 9.35
C ARG A 60 -8.22 -0.24 8.69
N ALA A 61 -7.48 0.77 9.13
CA ALA A 61 -6.10 0.97 8.73
C ALA A 61 -5.28 1.45 9.92
N THR A 62 -4.00 1.16 9.89
CA THR A 62 -3.04 1.74 10.83
C THR A 62 -2.88 3.23 10.53
N PRO A 63 -3.12 4.13 11.50
CA PRO A 63 -2.81 5.54 11.31
C PRO A 63 -1.31 5.75 11.11
N VAL A 64 -0.94 6.53 10.10
CA VAL A 64 0.46 6.85 9.85
C VAL A 64 0.99 7.81 10.91
N GLN A 65 2.12 7.44 11.52
CA GLN A 65 2.84 8.19 12.54
C GLN A 65 3.98 8.96 11.88
N TRP A 66 3.67 10.15 11.42
CA TRP A 66 4.63 11.05 10.76
C TRP A 66 5.74 11.50 11.73
N PHE A 67 6.96 11.69 11.22
CA PHE A 67 8.00 12.38 11.99
C PHE A 67 7.64 13.88 12.16
N CYS A 68 8.00 14.51 13.28
CA CYS A 68 7.67 15.91 13.63
C CYS A 68 8.16 17.01 12.64
N GLY A 69 8.77 16.66 11.51
CA GLY A 69 9.09 17.57 10.40
C GLY A 69 8.18 17.42 9.18
N TYR A 70 7.30 16.41 9.11
CA TYR A 70 6.39 16.18 7.97
C TYR A 70 5.12 17.02 8.06
N GLU A 71 4.58 17.23 9.26
CA GLU A 71 3.41 18.10 9.47
C GLU A 71 3.70 19.57 9.14
N HIS A 72 4.98 19.99 9.16
CA HIS A 72 5.42 21.38 8.98
C HIS A 72 6.53 21.60 7.92
N GLY A 73 7.04 20.56 7.24
CA GLY A 73 8.19 20.65 6.33
C GLY A 73 7.97 20.14 4.90
N ALA A 74 8.81 20.67 3.99
CA ALA A 74 9.01 20.41 2.55
C ALA A 74 7.77 19.95 1.72
N PRO A 75 7.19 20.82 0.87
CA PRO A 75 6.05 20.49 -0.01
C PRO A 75 6.24 19.26 -0.89
N SER A 76 7.49 18.94 -1.29
CA SER A 76 7.81 17.85 -2.20
C SER A 76 7.65 16.45 -1.59
N ARG A 77 7.55 16.35 -0.26
CA ARG A 77 7.44 15.06 0.45
C ARG A 77 6.04 14.79 0.98
N ARG A 78 5.10 15.73 0.81
CA ARG A 78 3.72 15.51 1.21
C ARG A 78 3.04 14.54 0.24
N PRO A 79 2.14 13.68 0.75
CA PRO A 79 1.14 13.04 -0.09
C PRO A 79 0.37 14.13 -0.85
N ASP A 80 0.33 14.09 -2.19
CA ASP A 80 -0.52 15.00 -2.98
C ASP A 80 -1.96 14.48 -2.92
N PRO A 81 -2.87 15.10 -2.15
CA PRO A 81 -4.22 14.56 -1.93
C PRO A 81 -5.06 14.45 -3.22
N THR A 82 -4.63 15.09 -4.30
CA THR A 82 -5.33 15.09 -5.59
C THR A 82 -4.97 13.89 -6.46
N SER A 83 -3.86 13.20 -6.16
CA SER A 83 -3.37 12.11 -6.99
C SER A 83 -3.73 10.73 -6.43
N PRO A 84 -4.19 9.77 -7.25
CA PRO A 84 -4.51 8.41 -6.80
C PRO A 84 -3.23 7.53 -6.71
N HIS A 85 -2.20 8.03 -6.03
CA HIS A 85 -0.92 7.34 -5.84
C HIS A 85 -0.98 6.30 -4.71
N LEU A 86 -0.08 5.31 -4.79
CA LEU A 86 -0.02 4.22 -3.81
C LEU A 86 0.30 4.75 -2.41
N PHE A 87 1.17 5.74 -2.31
CA PHE A 87 1.56 6.35 -1.05
C PHE A 87 0.39 7.05 -0.36
N ASN A 88 -0.45 7.77 -1.12
CA ASN A 88 -1.66 8.39 -0.58
C ASN A 88 -2.65 7.32 -0.08
N TRP A 89 -2.88 6.28 -0.88
CA TRP A 89 -3.70 5.14 -0.46
C TRP A 89 -3.16 4.43 0.78
N LEU A 90 -1.84 4.30 0.90
CA LEU A 90 -1.18 3.72 2.05
C LEU A 90 -1.40 4.58 3.30
N CYS A 91 -1.35 5.90 3.16
CA CYS A 91 -1.47 6.83 4.29
C CYS A 91 -2.92 7.13 4.71
N GLU A 92 -3.85 7.18 3.77
CA GLU A 92 -5.24 7.56 4.02
C GLU A 92 -6.17 6.35 4.01
N HIS A 93 -7.15 6.33 4.91
CA HIS A 93 -8.07 5.20 5.08
C HIS A 93 -9.28 5.23 4.13
N SER A 94 -9.63 6.40 3.61
CA SER A 94 -10.94 6.64 2.98
C SER A 94 -10.86 7.43 1.66
N CYS A 95 -9.83 7.19 0.84
CA CYS A 95 -9.81 7.75 -0.51
C CYS A 95 -10.86 7.03 -1.40
N PRO A 96 -11.81 7.76 -2.01
CA PRO A 96 -12.73 7.17 -2.97
C PRO A 96 -11.97 6.59 -4.18
N GLY A 97 -12.28 5.36 -4.58
CA GLY A 97 -11.67 4.72 -5.77
C GLY A 97 -10.38 3.94 -5.50
N THR A 98 -9.85 3.92 -4.28
CA THR A 98 -8.60 3.22 -3.97
C THR A 98 -8.76 1.74 -3.56
N ASN A 99 -9.99 1.24 -3.51
CA ASN A 99 -10.24 -0.21 -3.34
C ASN A 99 -9.61 -1.03 -4.46
N ARG A 100 -9.42 -0.42 -5.64
CA ARG A 100 -8.74 -1.05 -6.77
C ARG A 100 -7.30 -1.47 -6.46
N ILE A 101 -6.59 -0.73 -5.61
CA ILE A 101 -5.22 -1.10 -5.21
C ILE A 101 -5.26 -2.35 -4.35
N ALA A 102 -6.22 -2.44 -3.42
CA ALA A 102 -6.42 -3.63 -2.60
C ALA A 102 -6.80 -4.85 -3.47
N GLU A 103 -7.71 -4.69 -4.43
CA GLU A 103 -8.06 -5.75 -5.40
C GLU A 103 -6.82 -6.26 -6.14
N ILE A 104 -6.01 -5.36 -6.70
CA ILE A 104 -4.78 -5.73 -7.43
C ILE A 104 -3.83 -6.48 -6.51
N ILE A 105 -3.62 -6.01 -5.29
CA ILE A 105 -2.70 -6.67 -4.36
C ILE A 105 -3.23 -8.07 -3.99
N ILE A 106 -4.49 -8.17 -3.58
CA ILE A 106 -5.06 -9.40 -3.00
C ILE A 106 -5.36 -10.44 -4.08
N GLU A 107 -5.94 -10.05 -5.21
CA GLU A 107 -6.44 -11.00 -6.23
C GLU A 107 -5.43 -11.31 -7.34
N ASP A 108 -4.46 -10.44 -7.58
CA ASP A 108 -3.58 -10.54 -8.76
C ASP A 108 -2.10 -10.65 -8.38
N LEU A 109 -1.58 -9.69 -7.60
CA LEU A 109 -0.18 -9.69 -7.17
C LEU A 109 0.12 -10.82 -6.18
N TRP A 110 -0.67 -10.96 -5.12
CA TRP A 110 -0.40 -11.90 -4.02
C TRP A 110 -0.41 -13.37 -4.43
N PRO A 111 -1.34 -13.87 -5.27
CA PRO A 111 -1.36 -15.27 -5.65
C PRO A 111 -0.15 -15.70 -6.49
N ASN A 112 0.47 -14.77 -7.21
CA ASN A 112 1.64 -15.05 -8.05
C ASN A 112 2.49 -13.79 -8.27
N PRO A 113 3.29 -13.34 -7.27
CA PRO A 113 4.07 -12.12 -7.38
C PRO A 113 5.25 -12.26 -8.35
N LEU A 114 5.76 -13.48 -8.53
CA LEU A 114 6.91 -13.76 -9.39
C LEU A 114 6.68 -13.40 -10.86
N GLN A 115 5.44 -13.50 -11.36
CA GLN A 115 5.13 -13.14 -12.74
C GLN A 115 5.41 -11.66 -13.04
N TYR A 116 5.25 -10.79 -12.04
CA TYR A 116 5.48 -9.36 -12.16
C TYR A 116 6.97 -9.02 -12.05
N TYR A 117 7.67 -9.69 -11.14
CA TYR A 117 9.11 -9.54 -10.98
C TYR A 117 9.87 -9.95 -12.25
N LEU A 118 9.55 -11.12 -12.81
CA LEU A 118 10.23 -11.66 -13.99
C LEU A 118 9.93 -10.88 -15.29
N ARG A 119 8.74 -10.27 -15.39
CA ARG A 119 8.35 -9.46 -16.56
C ARG A 119 9.17 -8.18 -16.68
N GLU A 120 9.59 -7.57 -15.56
CA GLU A 120 10.51 -6.43 -15.59
C GLU A 120 11.92 -6.83 -16.05
N GLU A 121 12.44 -7.98 -15.62
CA GLU A 121 13.78 -8.45 -16.00
C GLU A 121 13.90 -8.76 -17.50
N GLY A 122 12.83 -9.26 -18.13
CA GLY A 122 12.77 -9.48 -19.58
C GLY A 122 12.81 -8.20 -20.42
N THR A 123 12.42 -7.07 -19.84
CA THR A 123 12.36 -5.76 -20.53
C THR A 123 13.67 -4.97 -20.38
N ARG A 124 14.52 -5.30 -19.39
CA ARG A 124 15.86 -4.70 -19.21
C ARG A 124 16.96 -5.31 -20.10
N ARG A 125 16.63 -6.33 -20.91
CA ARG A 125 17.57 -7.05 -21.80
C ARG A 125 17.34 -6.78 -23.30
N GLN A 126 16.85 -5.60 -23.69
CA GLN A 126 16.84 -5.13 -25.08
C GLN A 126 17.53 -3.78 -25.21
#